data_AF-A0A9C7G8A0-F1
#
_entry.id   AF-A0A9C7G8A0-F1
#
_cell.length_a   1.000
_cell.length_b   1.000
_cell.length_c   1.000
_cell.angle_alpha   90.00
_cell.angle_beta   90.00
_cell.angle_gamma   90.00
#
_symmetry.space_group_name_H-M   'P 1'
#
loop_
_entity.id
_entity.type
_entity.pdbx_description
1 polymer ?
#
loop_
_entity_poly.entity_id
_entity_poly.type
_entity_poly.pdbx_seq_one_letter_code
_entity_poly.pdbx_strand_id
1 'polypeptide(L)'
;MVVVKSVKIDGENIHLFKSVIYIFESSAGFTLQFDMIVSELIVKKYKEFENLIVEIELEDGRVLNSIMHLKIFQGKLPLINLFCELDDIHEYENIKVVHEDDSWFPNIEEGITIEDIRKVEMPIEEVRLKLKLPIDQVEWLKDQKPKDLNGIFKEMIYELWKSQDIKR
;
A
#
# COMPACT_ATOMS: atom_id res chain seq x y z
N MET A 1 -13.70 -10.02 -15.85
CA MET A 1 -13.40 -9.66 -14.45
C MET A 1 -13.74 -8.20 -14.33
N VAL A 2 -14.60 -7.83 -13.38
CA VAL A 2 -14.99 -6.42 -13.22
C VAL A 2 -13.75 -5.61 -12.82
N VAL A 3 -13.62 -4.42 -13.39
CA VAL A 3 -12.51 -3.51 -13.11
C VAL A 3 -12.97 -2.52 -12.06
N VAL A 4 -12.13 -2.29 -11.05
CA VAL A 4 -12.35 -1.27 -10.02
C VAL A 4 -11.87 0.06 -10.57
N LYS A 5 -12.75 1.04 -10.59
CA LYS A 5 -12.49 2.39 -11.08
C LYS A 5 -11.87 3.27 -10.00
N SER A 6 -12.41 3.21 -8.79
CA SER A 6 -11.88 3.94 -7.63
C SER A 6 -12.33 3.31 -6.33
N VAL A 7 -11.61 3.61 -5.24
CA VAL A 7 -12.00 3.23 -3.89
C VAL A 7 -11.87 4.43 -2.95
N LYS A 8 -12.80 4.52 -1.99
CA LYS A 8 -12.66 5.36 -0.82
C LYS A 8 -12.64 4.52 0.44
N ILE A 9 -11.78 4.90 1.38
CA ILE A 9 -11.72 4.33 2.72
C ILE A 9 -11.99 5.47 3.70
N ASP A 10 -13.01 5.32 4.53
CA ASP A 10 -13.49 6.34 5.48
C ASP A 10 -13.74 7.71 4.80
N GLY A 11 -14.25 7.68 3.57
CA GLY A 11 -14.54 8.85 2.75
C GLY A 11 -13.34 9.47 2.02
N GLU A 12 -12.13 8.93 2.19
CA GLU A 12 -10.94 9.41 1.51
C GLU A 12 -10.60 8.57 0.27
N ASN A 13 -10.31 9.22 -0.85
CA ASN A 13 -9.88 8.53 -2.07
C ASN A 13 -8.49 7.91 -1.88
N ILE A 14 -8.37 6.63 -2.22
CA ILE A 14 -7.09 5.92 -2.19
C ILE A 14 -6.57 5.77 -3.61
N HIS A 15 -5.29 6.10 -3.81
CA HIS A 15 -4.62 5.84 -5.07
C HIS A 15 -4.33 4.35 -5.21
N LEU A 16 -4.96 3.72 -6.22
CA LEU A 16 -4.78 2.32 -6.56
C LEU A 16 -3.71 2.19 -7.64
N PHE A 17 -2.64 1.45 -7.34
CA PHE A 17 -1.67 1.07 -8.37
C PHE A 17 -2.16 -0.14 -9.14
N LYS A 18 -2.72 -1.11 -8.41
CA LYS A 18 -3.43 -2.28 -8.93
C LYS A 18 -4.49 -2.68 -7.92
N SER A 19 -5.51 -3.37 -8.41
CA SER A 19 -6.56 -3.91 -7.56
C SER A 19 -7.26 -5.08 -8.22
N VAL A 20 -7.84 -5.95 -7.40
CA VAL A 20 -8.68 -7.04 -7.83
C VAL A 20 -9.83 -7.25 -6.84
N ILE A 21 -11.03 -7.41 -7.37
CA ILE A 21 -12.22 -7.78 -6.60
C ILE A 21 -12.75 -9.13 -7.08
N TYR A 22 -13.04 -10.01 -6.14
CA TYR A 22 -13.55 -11.36 -6.41
C TYR A 22 -14.36 -11.87 -5.22
N ILE A 23 -15.18 -12.89 -5.45
CA ILE A 23 -15.87 -13.61 -4.40
C ILE A 23 -15.07 -14.88 -4.12
N PHE A 24 -14.71 -15.11 -2.87
CA PHE A 24 -14.07 -16.34 -2.43
C PHE A 24 -15.11 -17.25 -1.80
N GLU A 25 -15.27 -18.44 -2.38
CA GLU A 25 -16.15 -19.51 -1.90
C GLU A 25 -15.33 -20.49 -1.08
N SER A 26 -15.80 -20.76 0.14
CA SER A 26 -15.24 -21.76 1.04
C SER A 26 -16.34 -22.60 1.67
N SER A 27 -15.96 -23.66 2.38
CA SER A 27 -16.89 -24.48 3.15
C SER A 27 -17.69 -23.70 4.22
N ALA A 28 -17.20 -22.52 4.64
CA ALA A 28 -17.85 -21.66 5.61
C ALA A 28 -18.84 -20.65 4.99
N GLY A 29 -18.83 -20.47 3.66
CA GLY A 29 -19.66 -19.50 2.96
C GLY A 29 -18.88 -18.66 1.95
N PHE A 30 -19.49 -17.54 1.53
CA PHE A 30 -18.95 -16.62 0.55
C PHE A 30 -18.41 -15.35 1.20
N THR A 31 -17.26 -14.89 0.73
CA THR A 31 -16.68 -13.62 1.14
C THR A 31 -16.36 -12.76 -0.08
N LEU A 32 -16.67 -11.48 -0.02
CA LEU A 32 -16.15 -10.52 -0.98
C LEU A 32 -14.72 -10.20 -0.60
N GLN A 33 -13.81 -10.38 -1.54
CA GLN A 33 -12.38 -10.10 -1.38
C GLN A 33 -12.00 -8.94 -2.28
N PHE A 34 -11.30 -7.97 -1.71
CA PHE A 34 -10.77 -6.83 -2.45
C PHE A 34 -9.29 -6.64 -2.08
N ASP A 35 -8.42 -7.10 -2.98
CA ASP A 35 -6.98 -6.88 -2.85
C ASP A 35 -6.58 -5.63 -3.62
N MET A 36 -5.70 -4.84 -3.02
CA MET A 36 -5.15 -3.64 -3.63
C MET A 36 -3.68 -3.46 -3.30
N ILE A 37 -2.93 -3.01 -4.31
CA ILE A 37 -1.60 -2.48 -4.14
C ILE A 37 -1.74 -0.96 -4.06
N VAL A 38 -1.35 -0.42 -2.91
CA VAL A 38 -1.45 1.00 -2.55
C VAL A 38 -0.05 1.55 -2.27
N SER A 39 0.09 2.72 -1.67
CA SER A 39 1.40 3.18 -1.21
C SER A 39 1.74 2.64 0.18
N GLU A 40 3.02 2.70 0.52
CA GLU A 40 3.52 2.37 1.86
C GLU A 40 2.93 3.30 2.94
N LEU A 41 2.56 4.54 2.57
CA LEU A 41 1.92 5.48 3.48
C LEU A 41 0.48 5.07 3.81
N ILE A 42 -0.28 4.58 2.83
CA ILE A 42 -1.64 4.08 3.04
C ILE A 42 -1.62 2.85 3.95
N VAL A 43 -0.71 1.91 3.73
CA VAL A 43 -0.53 0.75 4.62
C VAL A 43 -0.26 1.22 6.05
N LYS A 44 0.67 2.16 6.24
CA LYS A 44 0.99 2.70 7.57
C LYS A 44 -0.17 3.43 8.23
N LYS A 45 -1.01 4.09 7.43
CA LYS A 45 -2.19 4.80 7.92
C LYS A 45 -3.21 3.83 8.51
N TYR A 46 -3.47 2.72 7.81
CA TYR A 46 -4.57 1.82 8.17
C TYR A 46 -4.16 0.59 8.99
N LYS A 47 -2.86 0.31 9.17
CA LYS A 47 -2.39 -0.93 9.83
C LYS A 47 -2.86 -1.21 11.25
N GLU A 48 -3.32 -0.19 11.98
CA GLU A 48 -3.83 -0.35 13.35
C GLU A 48 -5.35 -0.53 13.39
N PHE A 49 -6.03 -0.50 12.24
CA PHE A 49 -7.48 -0.64 12.14
C PHE A 49 -7.87 -2.09 11.83
N GLU A 50 -8.93 -2.58 12.45
CA GLU A 50 -9.47 -3.92 12.14
C GLU A 50 -10.56 -3.86 11.06
N ASN A 51 -11.35 -2.78 11.05
CA ASN A 51 -12.51 -2.61 10.19
C ASN A 51 -12.50 -1.21 9.58
N LEU A 52 -12.93 -1.10 8.32
CA LEU A 52 -12.94 0.14 7.57
C LEU A 52 -14.26 0.30 6.82
N ILE A 53 -14.73 1.54 6.66
CA ILE A 53 -15.88 1.85 5.81
C ILE A 53 -15.34 2.05 4.39
N VAL A 54 -15.79 1.20 3.45
CA VAL A 54 -15.23 1.11 2.11
C VAL A 54 -16.31 1.38 1.07
N GLU A 55 -16.02 2.28 0.14
CA GLU A 55 -16.83 2.55 -1.05
C GLU A 55 -16.00 2.18 -2.28
N ILE A 56 -16.42 1.15 -3.02
CA ILE A 56 -15.76 0.67 -4.24
C ILE A 56 -16.63 1.03 -5.44
N GLU A 57 -16.13 1.88 -6.32
CA GLU A 57 -16.77 2.19 -7.61
C GLU A 57 -16.19 1.28 -8.69
N LEU A 58 -17.06 0.55 -9.38
CA LEU A 58 -16.72 -0.33 -10.49
C LEU A 58 -16.83 0.41 -11.82
N GLU A 59 -16.10 -0.03 -12.86
CA GLU A 59 -16.17 0.59 -14.19
C GLU A 59 -17.55 0.48 -14.86
N ASP A 60 -18.37 -0.49 -14.44
CA ASP A 60 -19.76 -0.63 -14.88
C ASP A 60 -20.73 0.35 -14.19
N GLY A 61 -20.21 1.23 -13.32
CA GLY A 61 -20.97 2.27 -12.62
C GLY A 61 -21.61 1.82 -11.31
N ARG A 62 -21.47 0.55 -10.92
CA ARG A 62 -21.91 0.09 -9.61
C ARG A 62 -21.02 0.65 -8.50
N VAL A 63 -21.64 0.93 -7.36
CA VAL A 63 -20.95 1.38 -6.14
C VAL A 63 -21.27 0.39 -5.03
N LEU A 64 -20.24 -0.27 -4.52
CA LEU A 64 -20.34 -1.19 -3.40
C LEU A 64 -19.95 -0.45 -2.12
N ASN A 65 -20.84 -0.44 -1.13
CA ASN A 65 -20.61 0.18 0.16
C ASN A 65 -20.68 -0.90 1.24
N SER A 66 -19.59 -1.11 1.96
CA SER A 66 -19.54 -2.12 3.02
C SER A 66 -18.57 -1.73 4.13
N ILE A 67 -18.78 -2.33 5.30
CA ILE A 67 -17.78 -2.36 6.37
C ILE A 67 -16.95 -3.61 6.14
N MET A 68 -15.66 -3.44 5.83
CA MET A 68 -14.77 -4.54 5.48
C MET A 68 -13.70 -4.73 6.54
N HIS A 69 -13.36 -5.98 6.82
CA HIS A 69 -12.23 -6.38 7.65
C HIS A 69 -10.92 -6.12 6.91
N LEU A 70 -9.95 -5.54 7.61
CA LEU A 70 -8.63 -5.24 7.08
C LEU A 70 -7.67 -6.39 7.35
N LYS A 71 -6.99 -6.84 6.29
CA LYS A 71 -5.84 -7.74 6.38
C LYS A 71 -4.68 -7.16 5.59
N ILE A 72 -3.55 -6.96 6.26
CA ILE A 72 -2.32 -6.49 5.62
C ILE A 72 -1.38 -7.67 5.47
N PHE A 73 -0.93 -7.90 4.24
CA PHE A 73 0.03 -8.95 3.95
C PHE A 73 1.45 -8.39 4.05
N GLN A 74 2.31 -9.08 4.79
CA GLN A 74 3.74 -8.77 4.84
C GLN A 74 4.40 -9.33 3.58
N GLY A 75 4.54 -8.50 2.55
CA GLY A 75 5.08 -8.86 1.25
C GLY A 75 6.15 -7.88 0.74
N LYS A 76 6.57 -8.06 -0.52
CA LYS A 76 7.48 -7.13 -1.20
C LYS A 76 6.80 -5.82 -1.55
N LEU A 77 5.48 -5.86 -1.78
CA LEU A 77 4.67 -4.72 -2.14
C LEU A 77 3.70 -4.37 -1.01
N PRO A 78 3.33 -3.08 -0.86
CA PRO A 78 2.31 -2.62 0.07
C PRO A 78 0.91 -3.11 -0.35
N LEU A 79 0.55 -4.31 0.10
CA LEU A 79 -0.70 -4.98 -0.23
C LEU A 79 -1.68 -4.90 0.94
N ILE A 80 -2.89 -4.41 0.64
CA ILE A 80 -4.03 -4.43 1.54
C ILE A 80 -5.10 -5.34 0.95
N ASN A 81 -5.63 -6.21 1.80
CA ASN A 81 -6.84 -6.98 1.53
C ASN A 81 -7.97 -6.47 2.43
N LEU A 82 -9.11 -6.24 1.81
CA LEU A 82 -10.36 -5.91 2.48
C LEU A 82 -11.35 -7.02 2.18
N PHE A 83 -12.00 -7.54 3.21
CA PHE A 83 -12.99 -8.60 3.02
C PHE A 83 -14.22 -8.47 3.92
N CYS A 84 -15.36 -8.94 3.44
CA CYS A 84 -16.58 -9.06 4.23
C CYS A 84 -17.35 -10.32 3.82
N GLU A 85 -18.13 -10.87 4.74
CA GLU A 85 -19.04 -11.98 4.44
C GLU A 85 -20.18 -11.50 3.54
N LEU A 86 -20.67 -12.39 2.68
CA LEU A 86 -21.78 -12.13 1.77
C LEU A 86 -22.99 -12.99 2.16
N ASP A 87 -24.13 -12.33 2.38
CA ASP A 87 -25.41 -12.99 2.62
C ASP A 87 -26.08 -13.44 1.30
N ASP A 88 -25.93 -12.66 0.23
CA ASP A 88 -26.46 -12.97 -1.10
C ASP A 88 -25.44 -12.63 -2.21
N ILE A 89 -24.99 -13.67 -2.92
CA ILE A 89 -24.04 -13.54 -4.03
C ILE A 89 -24.68 -12.91 -5.28
N HIS A 90 -26.01 -12.94 -5.40
CA HIS A 90 -26.73 -12.40 -6.55
C HIS A 90 -26.66 -10.86 -6.62
N GLU A 91 -26.35 -10.18 -5.52
CA GLU A 91 -26.11 -8.73 -5.53
C GLU A 91 -24.80 -8.35 -6.26
N TYR A 92 -23.92 -9.33 -6.48
CA TYR A 92 -22.56 -9.14 -7.00
C TYR A 92 -22.37 -9.77 -8.37
N GLU A 93 -23.42 -9.79 -9.20
CA GLU A 93 -23.36 -10.29 -10.58
C GLU A 93 -22.12 -9.75 -11.33
N ASN A 94 -21.47 -10.60 -12.15
CA ASN A 94 -20.25 -10.28 -12.90
C ASN A 94 -18.95 -10.12 -12.08
N ILE A 95 -18.99 -10.25 -10.76
CA ILE A 95 -17.78 -10.48 -9.95
C ILE A 95 -17.39 -11.95 -10.07
N LYS A 96 -16.10 -12.23 -10.28
CA LYS A 96 -15.61 -13.59 -10.46
C LYS A 96 -15.65 -14.32 -9.12
N VAL A 97 -16.23 -15.53 -9.10
CA VAL A 97 -16.15 -16.46 -7.98
C VAL A 97 -14.90 -17.33 -8.13
N VAL A 98 -14.18 -17.54 -7.03
CA VAL A 98 -12.99 -18.39 -6.95
C VAL A 98 -13.18 -19.36 -5.79
N HIS A 99 -12.92 -20.64 -6.03
CA HIS A 99 -13.00 -21.70 -5.01
C HIS A 99 -11.64 -21.98 -4.37
N GLU A 100 -11.63 -22.54 -3.15
CA GLU A 100 -10.40 -22.93 -2.46
C GLU A 100 -9.54 -23.94 -3.25
N ASP A 101 -10.19 -24.79 -4.04
CA ASP A 101 -9.56 -25.82 -4.88
C ASP A 101 -9.08 -25.30 -6.26
N ASP A 102 -9.32 -24.03 -6.57
CA ASP A 102 -8.97 -23.49 -7.87
C ASP A 102 -7.45 -23.36 -8.02
N SER A 103 -6.92 -23.96 -9.09
CA SER A 103 -5.51 -23.87 -9.48
C SER A 103 -5.04 -22.45 -9.87
N TRP A 104 -5.97 -21.50 -9.98
CA TRP A 104 -5.71 -20.14 -10.42
C TRP A 104 -6.21 -19.16 -9.36
N PHE A 105 -5.29 -18.36 -8.84
CA PHE A 105 -5.58 -17.20 -8.00
C PHE A 105 -5.12 -15.92 -8.71
N PRO A 106 -5.82 -14.79 -8.51
CA PRO A 106 -5.38 -13.51 -9.07
C PRO A 106 -4.00 -13.13 -8.54
N ASN A 107 -3.02 -12.93 -9.45
CA ASN A 107 -1.71 -12.40 -9.08
C ASN A 107 -1.67 -10.89 -9.30
N ILE A 108 -2.00 -10.13 -8.26
CA ILE A 108 -2.02 -8.66 -8.31
C ILE A 108 -0.61 -8.04 -8.40
N GLU A 109 0.44 -8.73 -7.93
CA GLU A 109 1.81 -8.22 -7.91
C GLU A 109 2.52 -8.26 -9.27
N GLU A 110 2.00 -9.02 -10.24
CA GLU A 110 2.65 -9.20 -11.54
C GLU A 110 2.78 -7.87 -12.28
N GLY A 111 3.99 -7.49 -12.71
CA GLY A 111 4.20 -6.30 -13.54
C GLY A 111 4.16 -4.95 -12.81
N ILE A 112 4.28 -4.94 -11.48
CA ILE A 112 4.51 -3.72 -10.70
C ILE A 112 5.69 -3.92 -9.73
N THR A 113 6.49 -2.87 -9.54
CA THR A 113 7.63 -2.88 -8.61
C THR A 113 7.46 -1.85 -7.50
N ILE A 114 8.19 -2.02 -6.40
CA ILE A 114 8.19 -1.05 -5.29
C ILE A 114 8.79 0.29 -5.75
N GLU A 115 9.72 0.26 -6.70
CA GLU A 115 10.30 1.45 -7.31
C GLU A 115 9.25 2.25 -8.08
N ASP A 116 8.31 1.60 -8.76
CA ASP A 116 7.22 2.29 -9.48
C ASP A 116 6.26 2.99 -8.50
N ILE A 117 5.97 2.36 -7.37
CA ILE A 117 5.15 2.93 -6.30
C ILE A 117 5.83 4.19 -5.73
N ARG A 118 7.12 4.09 -5.40
CA ARG A 118 7.90 5.18 -4.80
C ARG A 118 8.20 6.35 -5.74
N LYS A 119 8.03 6.19 -7.05
CA LYS A 119 8.03 7.31 -8.01
C LYS A 119 6.80 8.21 -7.84
N VAL A 120 5.66 7.63 -7.47
CA VAL A 120 4.41 8.35 -7.23
C VAL A 120 4.38 8.88 -5.80
N GLU A 121 4.67 8.03 -4.82
CA GLU A 121 4.64 8.41 -3.41
C GLU A 121 5.81 7.78 -2.63
N MET A 122 6.81 8.61 -2.31
CA MET A 122 7.99 8.20 -1.53
C MET A 122 7.71 8.39 -0.04
N PRO A 123 7.76 7.34 0.80
CA PRO A 123 7.64 7.50 2.24
C PRO A 123 8.85 8.23 2.82
N ILE A 124 8.60 9.07 3.85
CA ILE A 124 9.64 9.77 4.60
C ILE A 124 9.70 9.18 5.99
N GLU A 125 10.85 8.62 6.35
CA GLU A 125 11.08 8.01 7.66
C GLU A 125 12.15 8.77 8.44
N GLU A 126 11.96 8.86 9.76
CA GLU A 126 13.01 9.31 10.66
C GLU A 126 13.99 8.15 10.95
N VAL A 127 15.28 8.44 10.86
CA VAL A 127 16.34 7.51 11.28
C VAL A 127 17.23 8.18 12.32
N ARG A 128 17.63 7.43 13.35
CA ARG A 128 18.56 7.90 14.38
C ARG A 128 19.98 7.46 14.05
N LEU A 129 20.88 8.42 13.85
CA LEU A 129 22.30 8.18 13.60
C LEU A 129 23.11 8.38 14.89
N LYS A 130 24.04 7.45 15.17
CA LYS A 130 25.04 7.59 16.23
C LYS A 130 26.42 7.70 15.60
N LEU A 131 27.05 8.86 15.75
CA LEU A 131 28.33 9.19 15.11
C LEU A 131 29.41 9.46 16.17
N LYS A 132 30.67 9.17 15.83
CA LYS A 132 31.86 9.60 16.59
C LYS A 132 32.62 10.59 15.72
N LEU A 133 32.65 11.85 16.13
CA LEU A 133 33.20 12.95 15.35
C LEU A 133 34.21 13.76 16.18
N PRO A 134 35.17 14.44 15.54
CA PRO A 134 35.97 15.51 16.15
C PRO A 134 35.09 16.58 16.84
N ILE A 135 35.63 17.20 17.90
CA ILE A 135 34.85 18.09 18.77
C ILE A 135 34.33 19.35 18.05
N ASP A 136 35.13 19.92 17.16
CA ASP A 136 34.78 21.07 16.32
C ASP A 136 33.60 20.76 15.39
N GLN A 137 33.54 19.55 14.82
CA GLN A 137 32.39 19.10 14.02
C GLN A 137 31.14 18.92 14.88
N VAL A 138 31.30 18.42 16.11
CA VAL A 138 30.17 18.28 17.05
C VAL A 138 29.62 19.65 17.44
N GLU A 139 30.47 20.62 17.71
CA GLU A 139 30.08 21.99 18.02
C GLU A 139 29.36 22.63 16.84
N TRP A 140 29.92 22.55 15.63
CA TRP A 140 29.29 23.07 14.42
C TRP A 140 27.91 22.45 14.16
N LEU A 141 27.76 21.13 14.34
CA LEU A 141 26.48 20.42 14.16
C LEU A 141 25.42 20.86 15.18
N LYS A 142 25.81 21.15 16.42
CA LYS A 142 24.89 21.60 17.48
C LYS A 142 24.33 23.00 17.21
N ASP A 143 25.06 23.82 16.47
CA ASP A 143 24.64 25.19 16.13
C ASP A 143 23.71 25.25 14.90
N GLN A 144 23.53 24.13 14.17
CA GLN A 144 22.65 24.08 13.00
C GLN A 144 21.19 23.79 13.38
N LYS A 145 20.25 24.29 12.57
CA LYS A 145 18.84 23.94 12.72
C LYS A 145 18.58 22.52 12.22
N PRO A 146 17.68 21.74 12.87
CA PRO A 146 17.36 20.37 12.44
C PRO A 146 16.91 20.26 10.98
N LYS A 147 16.14 21.24 10.47
CA LYS A 147 15.70 21.27 9.08
C LYS A 147 16.86 21.39 8.08
N ASP A 148 17.85 22.21 8.42
CA ASP A 148 19.00 22.47 7.57
C ASP A 148 19.94 21.25 7.58
N LEU A 149 20.16 20.63 8.76
CA LEU A 149 20.87 19.36 8.87
C LEU A 149 20.22 18.25 8.05
N ASN A 150 18.89 18.10 8.12
CA ASN A 150 18.17 17.12 7.31
C ASN A 150 18.40 17.34 5.81
N GLY A 151 18.44 18.60 5.36
CA GLY A 151 18.78 18.95 3.98
C GLY A 151 20.20 18.52 3.60
N ILE A 152 21.18 18.91 4.42
CA ILE A 152 22.60 18.57 4.21
C ILE A 152 22.81 17.06 4.13
N PHE A 153 22.28 16.31 5.09
CA PHE A 153 22.42 14.84 5.10
C PHE A 153 21.72 14.20 3.90
N LYS A 154 20.54 14.71 3.51
CA LYS A 154 19.82 14.21 2.33
C LYS A 154 20.64 14.40 1.05
N GLU A 155 21.16 15.60 0.83
CA GLU A 155 21.99 15.91 -0.35
C GLU A 155 23.28 15.08 -0.36
N MET A 156 24.00 15.04 0.76
CA MET A 156 25.22 14.25 0.90
C MET A 156 24.99 12.75 0.61
N ILE A 157 23.90 12.17 1.09
CA ILE A 157 23.56 10.77 0.81
C ILE A 157 23.31 10.54 -0.68
N TYR A 158 22.57 11.42 -1.36
CA TYR A 158 22.32 11.29 -2.79
C TYR A 158 23.58 11.42 -3.62
N GLU A 159 24.48 12.33 -3.28
CA GLU A 159 25.76 12.50 -3.96
C GLU A 159 26.66 11.26 -3.81
N LEU A 160 26.77 10.76 -2.57
CA LEU A 160 27.54 9.54 -2.30
C LEU A 160 26.98 8.34 -3.04
N TRP A 161 25.66 8.17 -3.07
CA TRP A 161 25.01 7.06 -3.77
C TRP A 161 25.29 7.12 -5.28
N LYS A 162 25.05 8.29 -5.91
CA LYS A 162 25.38 8.48 -7.34
C LYS A 162 26.83 8.17 -7.66
N SER A 163 27.76 8.57 -6.79
CA SER A 163 29.19 8.32 -6.98
C SER A 163 29.59 6.85 -6.87
N GLN A 164 28.82 6.05 -6.13
CA GLN A 164 29.04 4.60 -5.99
C GLN A 164 28.47 3.82 -7.16
N ASP A 165 27.33 4.23 -7.71
CA ASP A 165 26.76 3.60 -8.90
C ASP A 165 27.61 3.82 -10.16
N ILE A 166 28.34 4.94 -10.25
CA ILE A 166 29.31 5.18 -11.34
C ILE A 166 30.53 4.25 -11.25
N LYS A 167 30.80 3.67 -10.08
CA LYS A 167 31.96 2.80 -9.82
C LYS A 167 31.63 1.30 -9.88
N ARG A 168 30.37 0.93 -10.11
CA ARG A 168 29.92 -0.46 -10.36
C ARG A 168 29.72 -0.69 -11.85
#